data_AF-A0A1M7Q9Z6-F1
#
_entry.id   AF-A0A1M7Q9Z6-F1
#
_cell.length_a   1.000
_cell.length_b   1.000
_cell.length_c   1.000
_cell.angle_alpha   90.00
_cell.angle_beta   90.00
_cell.angle_gamma   90.00
#
_symmetry.space_group_name_H-M   'P 1'
#
loop_
_entity.id
_entity.type
_entity.pdbx_description
1 polymer ?
#
loop_
_entity_poly.entity_id
_entity_poly.type
_entity_poly.pdbx_seq_one_letter_code
_entity_poly.pdbx_strand_id
1 'polypeptide(L)'
;MEIFLLSETWIALFTLTFLEIILGVDNIIFISIISNKLPKNQQASARNIGLGIYFAVFFSLATELVNMRIRRNAEKRTIKLNSRIVEKKAE
;
A
#
# COMPACT_ATOMS: atom_id res chain seq x y z
N MET A 1 -1.11 25.65 -1.86
CA MET A 1 0.29 25.40 -1.43
C MET A 1 0.48 25.57 0.09
N GLU A 2 -0.59 25.59 0.89
CA GLU A 2 -0.54 25.75 2.36
C GLU A 2 -0.18 24.45 3.11
N ILE A 3 -0.46 23.29 2.50
CA ILE A 3 -0.33 21.96 3.13
C ILE A 3 1.08 21.61 3.59
N PHE A 4 2.12 22.20 3.00
CA PHE A 4 3.52 21.95 3.38
C PHE A 4 4.02 22.83 4.53
N LEU A 5 3.29 23.92 4.85
CA LEU A 5 3.61 24.82 5.96
C LEU A 5 2.97 24.38 7.28
N LEU A 6 2.02 23.45 7.22
CA LEU A 6 1.41 22.82 8.40
C LEU A 6 2.40 21.82 9.01
N SER A 7 2.77 22.05 10.27
CA SER A 7 3.62 21.16 11.07
C SER A 7 3.06 19.74 11.17
N GLU A 8 1.73 19.62 11.19
CA GLU A 8 1.01 18.34 11.22
C GLU A 8 1.32 17.44 10.03
N THR A 9 1.48 18.00 8.83
CA THR A 9 1.79 17.24 7.61
C THR A 9 3.15 16.57 7.71
N TRP A 10 4.15 17.26 8.27
CA TRP A 10 5.49 16.72 8.47
C TRP A 10 5.50 15.61 9.52
N ILE A 11 4.73 15.77 10.60
CA ILE A 11 4.58 14.75 11.64
C ILE A 11 3.90 13.50 11.07
N ALA A 12 2.83 13.68 10.29
CA ALA A 12 2.14 12.57 9.65
C ALA A 12 3.02 11.85 8.62
N LEU A 13 3.78 12.60 7.81
CA LEU A 13 4.73 12.04 6.85
C LEU A 13 5.81 11.23 7.58
N PHE A 14 6.40 11.80 8.63
CA PHE A 14 7.45 11.15 9.40
C PHE A 14 6.93 9.87 10.07
N THR A 15 5.76 9.93 10.69
CA THR A 15 5.12 8.76 11.33
C THR A 15 4.82 7.68 10.30
N LEU A 16 4.30 8.06 9.13
CA LEU A 16 3.98 7.12 8.06
C LEU A 16 5.24 6.44 7.52
N THR A 17 6.29 7.21 7.23
CA THR A 17 7.59 6.67 6.80
C THR A 17 8.21 5.77 7.86
N PHE A 18 8.11 6.14 9.14
CA PHE A 18 8.64 5.35 10.23
C PHE A 18 7.93 3.99 10.37
N LEU A 19 6.58 3.98 10.31
CA LEU A 19 5.80 2.74 10.34
C LEU A 19 6.09 1.85 9.13
N GLU A 20 6.25 2.45 7.94
CA GLU A 20 6.61 1.73 6.72
C GLU A 20 7.97 1.04 6.84
N ILE A 21 8.96 1.71 7.42
CA ILE A 21 10.30 1.15 7.65
C ILE A 21 10.23 -0.04 8.60
N ILE A 22 9.49 0.05 9.70
CA ILE A 22 9.35 -1.06 10.67
C ILE A 22 8.77 -2.29 9.99
N LEU A 23 7.66 -2.12 9.24
CA LEU A 23 7.03 -3.20 8.50
C LEU A 23 7.97 -3.81 7.44
N GLY A 24 8.77 -2.98 6.78
CA GLY A 24 9.77 -3.44 5.82
C GLY A 24 10.90 -4.26 6.46
N VAL A 25 11.36 -3.85 7.65
CA VAL A 25 12.43 -4.55 8.39
C VAL A 25 11.96 -5.93 8.85
N ASP A 26 10.76 -6.06 9.40
CA ASP A 26 10.21 -7.34 9.86
C ASP A 26 10.24 -8.41 8.75
N ASN A 27 9.90 -8.01 7.52
CA ASN A 27 9.88 -8.91 6.37
C ASN A 27 11.29 -9.34 5.91
N ILE A 28 12.27 -8.43 5.94
CA ILE A 28 13.68 -8.77 5.60
C ILE A 28 14.25 -9.72 6.65
N ILE A 29 13.95 -9.48 7.94
CA ILE A 29 14.40 -10.35 9.04
C ILE A 29 13.79 -11.75 8.89
N PHE A 30 12.51 -11.87 8.56
CA PHE A 30 11.86 -13.15 8.32
C PHE A 30 12.55 -13.97 7.21
N ILE A 31 12.83 -13.35 6.06
CA ILE A 31 13.54 -13.99 4.95
C ILE A 31 14.94 -14.43 5.37
N SER A 32 15.65 -13.61 6.15
CA SER A 32 16.98 -13.94 6.65
C SER A 32 16.95 -15.12 7.63
N ILE A 33 15.94 -15.20 8.50
CA ILE A 33 15.78 -16.31 9.46
C ILE A 33 15.49 -17.63 8.73
N ILE A 34 14.57 -17.62 7.76
CA ILE A 34 14.24 -18.81 6.97
C ILE A 34 15.44 -19.26 6.13
N SER A 35 16.12 -18.32 5.47
CA SER A 35 17.30 -18.62 4.64
C SER A 35 18.43 -19.25 5.48
N ASN A 36 18.62 -18.83 6.73
CA ASN A 36 19.62 -19.43 7.63
C ASN A 36 19.32 -20.89 8.02
N LYS A 37 18.09 -21.36 7.81
CA LYS A 37 17.68 -22.74 8.10
C LYS A 37 17.95 -23.70 6.94
N LEU A 38 18.42 -23.20 5.79
CA LEU A 38 18.77 -24.01 4.62
C LEU A 38 20.25 -24.46 4.63
N PRO A 39 20.61 -25.52 3.89
CA PRO A 39 22.01 -25.96 3.74
C PRO A 39 22.89 -24.83 3.19
N LYS A 40 24.12 -24.66 3.70
CA LYS A 40 25.02 -23.53 3.36
C LYS A 40 25.20 -23.28 1.86
N ASN A 41 25.15 -24.31 1.03
CA ASN A 41 25.20 -24.23 -0.43
C ASN A 41 23.99 -23.47 -1.04
N GLN A 42 22.81 -23.59 -0.43
CA GLN A 42 21.55 -23.02 -0.93
C GLN A 42 21.14 -21.72 -0.22
N GLN A 43 21.77 -21.36 0.91
CA GLN A 43 21.42 -20.15 1.67
C GLN A 43 21.56 -18.87 0.84
N ALA A 44 22.61 -18.76 0.02
CA ALA A 44 22.85 -17.59 -0.82
C ALA A 44 21.77 -17.43 -1.90
N SER A 45 21.42 -18.52 -2.61
CA SER A 45 20.33 -18.49 -3.60
C SER A 45 18.98 -18.26 -2.94
N ALA A 46 18.70 -18.90 -1.80
CA ALA A 46 17.44 -18.72 -1.09
C ALA A 46 17.26 -17.29 -0.57
N ARG A 47 18.34 -16.64 -0.13
CA ARG A 47 18.31 -15.24 0.30
C ARG A 47 18.05 -14.30 -0.87
N ASN A 48 18.75 -14.49 -2.00
CA ASN A 48 18.57 -13.63 -3.18
C ASN A 48 17.19 -13.82 -3.83
N ILE A 49 16.72 -15.07 -3.95
CA ILE A 49 15.38 -15.39 -4.47
C ILE A 49 14.31 -14.89 -3.50
N GLY A 50 14.49 -15.11 -2.20
CA GLY A 50 13.58 -14.63 -1.17
C GLY A 50 13.45 -13.10 -1.16
N LEU A 51 14.57 -12.37 -1.27
CA LEU A 51 14.56 -10.92 -1.38
C LEU A 51 13.89 -10.46 -2.69
N GLY A 52 14.23 -11.10 -3.82
CA GLY A 52 13.67 -10.76 -5.12
C GLY A 52 12.16 -10.96 -5.21
N ILE A 53 11.65 -12.09 -4.71
CA ILE A 53 10.21 -12.38 -4.64
C ILE A 53 9.53 -11.40 -3.69
N TYR A 54 10.13 -11.13 -2.52
CA TYR A 54 9.60 -10.17 -1.58
C TYR A 54 9.45 -8.77 -2.21
N PHE A 55 10.48 -8.28 -2.89
CA PHE A 55 10.41 -6.99 -3.60
C PHE A 55 9.35 -6.99 -4.70
N ALA A 56 9.24 -8.06 -5.49
CA ALA A 56 8.25 -8.15 -6.56
C ALA A 56 6.80 -8.14 -6.01
N VAL A 57 6.52 -8.94 -4.98
CA VAL A 57 5.20 -9.01 -4.34
C VAL A 57 4.89 -7.71 -3.62
N PHE A 58 5.84 -7.17 -2.84
CA PHE A 58 5.68 -5.90 -2.13
C PHE A 58 5.42 -4.75 -3.10
N PHE A 59 6.18 -4.65 -4.19
CA PHE A 59 5.99 -3.60 -5.20
C PHE A 59 4.63 -3.73 -5.91
N SER A 60 4.21 -4.96 -6.24
CA SER A 60 2.88 -5.22 -6.81
C SER A 60 1.76 -4.83 -5.84
N LEU A 61 1.87 -5.21 -4.57
CA LEU A 61 0.91 -4.84 -3.53
C LEU A 61 0.91 -3.34 -3.25
N ALA A 62 2.08 -2.70 -3.21
CA ALA A 62 2.20 -1.26 -2.98
C ALA A 62 1.56 -0.45 -4.11
N THR A 63 1.78 -0.83 -5.37
CA THR A 63 1.13 -0.16 -6.52
C THR A 63 -0.38 -0.34 -6.51
N GLU A 64 -0.86 -1.53 -6.14
CA GLU A 64 -2.29 -1.81 -6.00
C GLU A 64 -2.93 -1.13 -4.78
N LEU A 65 -2.23 -1.05 -3.65
CA LEU A 65 -2.65 -0.30 -2.46
C LEU A 65 -2.69 1.20 -2.73
N VAL A 66 -1.70 1.75 -3.45
CA VAL A 66 -1.71 3.15 -3.89
C VAL A 66 -2.89 3.41 -4.83
N ASN A 67 -3.13 2.54 -5.80
CA ASN A 67 -4.29 2.62 -6.69
C ASN A 67 -5.62 2.53 -5.91
N MET A 68 -5.74 1.60 -4.95
CA MET A 68 -6.90 1.46 -4.08
C MET A 68 -7.06 2.65 -3.12
N ARG A 69 -5.97 3.27 -2.64
CA ARG A 69 -6.02 4.44 -1.74
C ARG A 69 -6.42 5.70 -2.49
N ILE A 70 -5.97 5.84 -3.74
CA ILE A 70 -6.40 6.90 -4.66
C ILE A 70 -7.88 6.72 -5.03
N ARG A 71 -8.29 5.49 -5.34
CA ARG A 71 -9.68 5.17 -5.73
C ARG A 71 -10.65 5.16 -4.55
N ARG A 72 -10.22 4.78 -3.33
CA ARG A 72 -11.05 4.87 -2.11
C ARG A 72 -11.50 6.29 -1.80
N ASN A 73 -10.73 7.31 -2.23
CA ASN A 73 -11.13 8.71 -2.09
C ASN A 73 -12.07 9.22 -3.20
N ALA A 74 -12.40 8.39 -4.21
CA ALA A 74 -13.20 8.80 -5.37
C ALA A 74 -14.70 8.43 -5.30
N GLU A 75 -15.13 7.57 -4.38
CA GLU A 75 -16.55 7.16 -4.25
C GLU A 75 -17.39 8.05 -3.32
N LYS A 76 -17.45 9.35 -3.64
CA LYS A 76 -18.55 10.23 -3.20
C LYS A 76 -19.18 11.00 -4.36
N ARG A 77 -19.29 10.38 -5.55
CA ARG A 77 -20.11 10.93 -6.63
C ARG A 77 -21.46 10.21 -6.65
N THR A 78 -22.33 10.61 -5.72
CA THR A 78 -23.76 10.30 -5.82
C THR A 78 -24.26 10.85 -7.15
N ILE A 79 -24.52 9.97 -8.12
CA ILE A 79 -25.16 10.35 -9.38
C ILE A 79 -26.59 10.78 -9.01
N LYS A 80 -26.86 12.09 -9.05
CA LYS A 80 -28.22 12.61 -8.88
C LYS A 80 -29.04 12.13 -10.07
N LEU A 81 -29.94 11.17 -9.85
CA LEU A 81 -30.95 10.83 -10.84
C LEU A 81 -31.84 12.06 -11.07
N ASN A 82 -31.97 12.44 -12.33
CA ASN A 82 -32.87 13.49 -12.77
C ASN A 82 -34.30 13.13 -12.34
N SER A 83 -34.85 13.89 -11.41
CA SER A 83 -36.18 13.68 -10.81
C SER A 83 -37.33 13.74 -11.82
N ARG A 84 -37.09 14.24 -13.04
CA ARG A 84 -38.12 14.30 -14.10
C ARG A 84 -38.67 12.94 -14.55
N ILE A 85 -37.97 11.83 -14.30
CA ILE A 85 -38.44 10.49 -14.71
C ILE A 85 -39.38 9.89 -13.65
N VAL A 86 -39.23 10.29 -12.37
CA VAL A 86 -40.05 9.77 -11.27
C VAL A 86 -41.45 10.35 -11.31
N GLU A 87 -41.58 11.64 -11.65
CA GLU A 87 -42.87 12.34 -11.70
C GLU A 87 -43.72 11.90 -12.91
N LYS A 88 -43.09 11.63 -14.06
CA LYS A 88 -43.78 11.17 -15.28
C LYS A 88 -44.28 9.72 -15.23
N LYS A 89 -43.96 8.97 -14.16
CA LYS A 89 -44.44 7.60 -13.93
C LYS A 89 -45.55 7.55 -12.87
N ALA A 90 -45.86 8.68 -12.25
CA ALA A 90 -46.89 8.83 -11.22
C ALA A 90 -48.19 9.49 -11.76
N GLU A 91 -48.19 9.94 -13.02
CA GLU A 91 -49.39 10.26 -13.82
C GLU A 91 -49.74 9.08 -14.73
#